data_AF-A0A9D1FDS4-F1
#
_entry.id   AF-A0A9D1FDS4-F1
#
_cell.length_a   1.000
_cell.length_b   1.000
_cell.length_c   1.000
_cell.angle_alpha   90.00
_cell.angle_beta   90.00
_cell.angle_gamma   90.00
#
_symmetry.space_group_name_H-M   'P 1'
#
loop_
_entity.id
_entity.type
_entity.pdbx_description
1 polymer ?
#
loop_
_entity_poly.entity_id
_entity_poly.type
_entity_poly.pdbx_seq_one_letter_code
_entity_poly.pdbx_strand_id
1 'polypeptide(L)'
;MKRKKKSKGWANVLPIYIFMLAWLLCALAFPMYKMWGLAVSFLISALACGVSTALLPRLLKPKGAEPEEAEERPKRAKAASKKDEKPLEPEVAEVVEEGRTAIREMGRLYSSIESPEVRSRINELMRISDKIVQDAIDDPSDVPDIRKFLDYYLPTVIKLLHAYDRMSGQGIEGENLSRSMSSIEEMLDTAVDAFKKQLDSLFEDQALDIETDISVMNRLLEREGLMGEEEQDTIIKAARAGQDQ
;
A
#
# COMPACT_ATOMS: atom_id res chain seq x y z
N MET A 1 -33.83 -16.51 -13.85
CA MET A 1 -34.15 -16.15 -12.45
C MET A 1 -33.49 -14.82 -12.10
N LYS A 2 -34.27 -13.77 -11.80
CA LYS A 2 -33.77 -12.45 -11.36
C LYS A 2 -33.57 -12.47 -9.84
N ARG A 3 -32.37 -12.16 -9.34
CA ARG A 3 -32.16 -11.82 -7.92
C ARG A 3 -31.68 -10.37 -7.80
N LYS A 4 -32.61 -9.47 -7.48
CA LYS A 4 -32.32 -8.13 -6.95
C LYS A 4 -32.26 -8.21 -5.42
N LYS A 5 -31.20 -7.69 -4.82
CA LYS A 5 -31.07 -7.33 -3.38
C LYS A 5 -29.97 -6.27 -3.29
N LYS A 6 -30.03 -5.18 -2.54
CA LYS A 6 -31.05 -4.49 -1.73
C LYS A 6 -30.43 -3.09 -1.48
N SER A 7 -31.21 -2.02 -1.55
CA SER A 7 -30.76 -0.64 -1.42
C SER A 7 -30.22 -0.33 -0.01
N LYS A 8 -28.92 0.01 0.09
CA LYS A 8 -28.25 0.53 1.31
C LYS A 8 -28.41 2.05 1.46
N GLY A 9 -29.59 2.59 1.14
CA GLY A 9 -29.82 4.05 1.21
C GLY A 9 -30.31 4.56 2.55
N TRP A 10 -30.92 3.70 3.38
CA TRP A 10 -31.74 4.16 4.52
C TRP A 10 -31.00 4.10 5.86
N ALA A 11 -29.90 3.36 5.94
CA ALA A 11 -29.11 3.22 7.18
C ALA A 11 -28.42 4.53 7.60
N ASN A 12 -28.05 5.38 6.64
CA ASN A 12 -27.37 6.66 6.92
C ASN A 12 -28.33 7.77 7.34
N VAL A 13 -29.62 7.66 7.01
CA VAL A 13 -30.65 8.66 7.34
C VAL A 13 -31.39 8.32 8.63
N LEU A 14 -31.33 7.05 9.06
CA LEU A 14 -31.87 6.54 10.31
C LEU A 14 -31.48 7.38 11.56
N PRO A 15 -30.21 7.81 11.75
CA PRO A 15 -29.87 8.65 12.90
C PRO A 15 -30.55 10.03 12.86
N ILE A 16 -30.78 10.61 11.68
CA ILE A 16 -31.44 11.91 11.52
C ILE A 16 -32.92 11.81 11.92
N TYR A 17 -33.60 10.72 11.53
CA TYR A 17 -34.99 10.50 11.90
C TYR A 17 -35.17 10.18 13.39
N ILE A 18 -34.24 9.45 14.01
CA ILE A 18 -34.26 9.19 15.46
C ILE A 18 -34.09 10.51 16.23
N PHE A 19 -33.21 11.39 15.76
CA PHE A 19 -33.00 12.72 16.36
C PHE A 19 -34.27 13.59 16.29
N MET A 20 -34.93 13.63 15.12
CA MET A 20 -36.16 14.41 14.93
C MET A 20 -37.32 13.84 15.76
N LEU A 21 -37.46 12.50 15.83
CA LEU A 21 -38.51 11.85 16.60
C LEU A 21 -38.31 12.03 18.11
N ALA A 22 -37.06 11.96 18.57
CA ALA A 22 -36.71 12.22 19.97
C ALA A 22 -37.03 13.67 20.37
N TRP A 23 -36.82 14.63 19.47
CA TRP A 23 -37.14 16.04 19.72
C TRP A 23 -38.65 16.29 19.78
N LEU A 24 -39.41 15.63 18.89
CA LEU A 24 -40.88 15.68 18.87
C LEU A 24 -41.50 15.03 20.12
N LEU A 25 -40.94 13.90 20.58
CA LEU A 25 -41.36 13.24 21.83
C LEU A 25 -41.05 14.09 23.07
N CYS A 26 -39.89 14.76 23.10
CA CYS A 26 -39.56 15.71 24.16
C CYS A 26 -40.50 16.92 24.19
N ALA A 27 -40.93 17.43 23.03
CA ALA A 27 -41.88 18.55 22.95
C ALA A 27 -43.30 18.16 23.43
N LEU A 28 -43.67 16.88 23.29
CA LEU A 28 -44.99 16.38 23.70
C LEU A 28 -45.06 16.06 25.21
N ALA A 29 -43.97 15.60 25.80
CA ALA A 29 -43.95 15.12 27.19
C ALA A 29 -43.77 16.24 28.25
N PHE A 30 -43.34 17.44 27.87
CA PHE A 30 -43.10 18.55 28.80
C PHE A 30 -43.86 19.82 28.39
N PRO A 31 -44.61 20.47 29.30
CA PRO A 31 -45.37 21.68 28.97
C PRO A 31 -44.43 22.86 28.64
N MET A 32 -44.16 23.06 27.35
CA MET A 32 -43.32 24.14 26.80
C MET A 32 -44.01 25.51 26.87
N TYR A 33 -44.19 26.04 28.09
CA TYR A 33 -44.52 27.47 28.26
C TYR A 33 -43.97 28.10 29.55
N LYS A 34 -43.00 27.47 30.22
CA LYS A 34 -42.31 28.08 31.39
C LYS A 34 -40.80 28.08 31.20
N MET A 35 -40.19 29.26 31.37
CA MET A 35 -38.78 29.59 31.10
C MET A 35 -37.76 28.65 31.78
N TRP A 36 -38.14 27.93 32.84
CA TRP A 36 -37.24 26.98 33.51
C TRP A 36 -37.07 25.65 32.76
N GLY A 37 -38.04 25.25 31.93
CA GLY A 37 -37.98 23.97 31.18
C GLY A 37 -36.91 23.97 30.07
N LEU A 38 -36.66 25.13 29.46
CA LEU A 38 -35.59 25.30 28.45
C LEU A 38 -34.19 25.20 29.06
N ALA A 39 -34.01 25.67 30.30
CA ALA A 39 -32.74 25.57 30.99
C ALA A 39 -32.41 24.12 31.35
N VAL A 40 -33.42 23.35 31.78
CA VAL A 40 -33.25 21.93 32.12
C VAL A 40 -33.00 21.07 30.87
N SER A 41 -33.64 21.37 29.74
CA SER A 41 -33.39 20.63 28.49
C SER A 41 -31.98 20.87 27.94
N PHE A 42 -31.46 22.09 28.04
CA PHE A 42 -30.06 22.39 27.69
C PHE A 42 -29.07 21.63 28.58
N LEU A 43 -29.38 21.50 29.88
CA LEU A 43 -28.53 20.79 30.84
C LEU A 43 -28.52 19.27 30.60
N ILE A 44 -29.69 18.68 30.29
CA ILE A 44 -29.81 17.26 29.94
C ILE A 44 -29.14 16.97 28.59
N SER A 45 -29.24 17.88 27.63
CA SER A 45 -28.58 17.74 26.32
C SER A 45 -27.05 17.81 26.43
N ALA A 46 -26.52 18.70 27.28
CA ALA A 46 -25.09 18.77 27.56
C ALA A 46 -24.57 17.49 28.25
N LEU A 47 -25.34 16.94 29.21
CA LEU A 47 -25.00 15.67 29.86
C LEU A 47 -25.09 14.47 28.89
N ALA A 48 -26.11 14.42 28.04
CA ALA A 48 -26.26 13.36 27.04
C ALA A 48 -25.15 13.41 25.97
N CYS A 49 -24.69 14.60 25.58
CA CYS A 49 -23.58 14.78 24.64
C CYS A 49 -22.24 14.34 25.27
N GLY A 50 -22.01 14.65 26.55
CA GLY A 50 -20.82 14.21 27.30
C GLY A 50 -20.76 12.69 27.51
N VAL A 51 -21.90 12.06 27.79
CA VAL A 51 -21.97 10.59 27.90
C VAL A 51 -21.83 9.94 26.51
N SER A 52 -22.42 10.52 25.46
CA SER A 52 -22.29 10.04 24.09
C SER A 52 -20.82 9.96 23.63
N THR A 53 -20.04 11.03 23.78
CA THR A 53 -18.66 11.07 23.29
C THR A 53 -17.70 10.18 24.08
N ALA A 54 -17.98 9.94 25.37
CA ALA A 54 -17.18 9.06 26.22
C ALA A 54 -17.56 7.57 26.14
N LEU A 55 -18.83 7.25 25.82
CA LEU A 55 -19.35 5.88 25.78
C LEU A 55 -19.36 5.26 24.37
N LEU A 56 -19.44 6.06 23.30
CA LEU A 56 -19.38 5.58 21.91
C LEU A 56 -18.12 4.76 21.58
N PRO A 57 -16.89 5.18 21.96
CA PRO A 57 -15.70 4.37 21.67
C PRO A 57 -15.62 3.09 22.53
N ARG A 58 -16.44 2.96 23.59
CA ARG A 58 -16.51 1.75 24.43
C ARG A 58 -17.60 0.77 24.00
N LEU A 59 -18.67 1.23 23.35
CA LEU A 59 -19.78 0.37 22.91
C LEU A 59 -19.69 -0.05 21.43
N LEU A 60 -19.04 0.72 20.56
CA LEU A 60 -18.94 0.42 19.12
C LEU A 60 -17.62 -0.29 18.75
N LYS A 61 -17.12 -1.16 19.63
CA LYS A 61 -16.26 -2.26 19.17
C LYS A 61 -17.16 -3.22 18.40
N PRO A 62 -16.99 -3.41 17.07
CA PRO A 62 -17.75 -4.43 16.36
C PRO A 62 -17.30 -5.79 16.89
N LYS A 63 -18.12 -6.40 17.73
CA LYS A 63 -17.99 -7.79 18.15
C LYS A 63 -18.55 -8.65 17.02
N GLY A 64 -17.65 -9.06 16.14
CA GLY A 64 -17.91 -9.91 14.99
C GLY A 64 -16.65 -10.65 14.57
N ALA A 65 -16.12 -11.47 15.47
CA ALA A 65 -15.35 -12.67 15.16
C ALA A 65 -15.48 -13.59 16.37
N GLU A 66 -15.95 -14.81 16.13
CA GLU A 66 -16.12 -15.89 17.09
C GLU A 66 -14.80 -16.24 17.82
N PRO A 67 -14.89 -16.91 18.97
CA PRO A 67 -13.74 -17.24 19.80
C PRO A 67 -12.95 -18.37 19.14
N GLU A 68 -11.77 -18.05 18.61
CA GLU A 68 -10.78 -19.06 18.26
C GLU A 68 -10.28 -19.68 19.57
N GLU A 69 -10.54 -20.97 19.72
CA GLU A 69 -9.95 -21.85 20.71
C GLU A 69 -8.44 -21.64 20.79
N ALA A 70 -7.94 -21.68 22.01
CA ALA A 70 -6.53 -21.69 22.32
C ALA A 70 -5.86 -22.93 21.72
N GLU A 71 -5.32 -22.81 20.51
CA GLU A 71 -4.14 -23.57 20.10
C GLU A 71 -2.90 -22.82 20.58
N GLU A 72 -2.20 -23.41 21.56
CA GLU A 72 -0.87 -23.01 21.97
C GLU A 72 0.11 -23.14 20.78
N ARG A 73 0.27 -22.05 20.01
CA ARG A 73 1.47 -21.86 19.19
C ARG A 73 2.53 -21.14 20.04
N PRO A 74 3.76 -21.68 20.11
CA PRO A 74 4.77 -21.14 20.99
C PRO A 74 5.15 -19.74 20.53
N LYS A 75 5.25 -18.84 21.52
CA LYS A 75 5.80 -17.49 21.41
C LYS A 75 7.14 -17.51 20.67
N ARG A 76 7.13 -17.24 19.37
CA ARG A 76 8.34 -16.88 18.61
C ARG A 76 8.09 -15.66 17.74
N ALA A 77 7.65 -14.59 18.38
CA ALA A 77 7.78 -13.23 17.85
C ALA A 77 7.77 -12.26 19.02
N LYS A 78 8.96 -12.03 19.59
CA LYS A 78 9.41 -10.80 20.27
C LYS A 78 10.84 -11.00 20.80
N ALA A 79 11.73 -11.49 19.95
CA ALA A 79 13.06 -10.91 19.94
C ALA A 79 12.90 -9.71 19.00
N ALA A 80 12.67 -8.53 19.58
CA ALA A 80 13.02 -7.31 18.88
C ALA A 80 14.53 -7.43 18.65
N SER A 81 14.91 -7.87 17.44
CA SER A 81 16.20 -7.48 16.91
C SER A 81 16.11 -5.97 16.80
N LYS A 82 16.59 -5.28 17.85
CA LYS A 82 17.37 -4.08 17.57
C LYS A 82 18.46 -4.60 16.64
N LYS A 83 18.21 -4.56 15.32
CA LYS A 83 19.30 -4.60 14.36
C LYS A 83 20.21 -3.51 14.89
N ASP A 84 21.38 -3.90 15.37
CA ASP A 84 22.48 -2.98 15.53
C ASP A 84 22.51 -2.20 14.22
N GLU A 85 22.13 -0.92 14.26
CA GLU A 85 22.34 -0.01 13.14
C GLU A 85 23.86 0.07 13.03
N LYS A 86 24.47 -0.91 12.35
CA LYS A 86 25.78 -0.75 11.76
C LYS A 86 25.65 0.56 10.99
N PRO A 87 26.50 1.56 11.25
CA PRO A 87 26.44 2.82 10.53
C PRO A 87 26.37 2.46 9.05
N LEU A 88 25.26 2.83 8.40
CA LEU A 88 25.12 2.66 6.95
C LEU A 88 26.35 3.30 6.34
N GLU A 89 27.00 2.58 5.42
CA GLU A 89 28.10 3.17 4.69
C GLU A 89 27.58 4.47 4.05
N PRO A 90 28.37 5.55 4.06
CA PRO A 90 27.88 6.87 3.68
C PRO A 90 27.22 6.88 2.29
N GLU A 91 27.71 6.03 1.39
CA GLU A 91 27.17 5.86 0.04
C GLU A 91 25.77 5.21 0.02
N VAL A 92 25.56 4.17 0.83
CA VAL A 92 24.24 3.52 1.00
C VAL A 92 23.24 4.51 1.61
N ALA A 93 23.67 5.25 2.63
CA ALA A 93 22.81 6.23 3.30
C ALA A 93 22.35 7.35 2.33
N GLU A 94 23.27 7.82 1.47
CA GLU A 94 22.95 8.82 0.45
C GLU A 94 21.91 8.30 -0.56
N VAL A 95 22.14 7.12 -1.13
CA VAL A 95 21.21 6.47 -2.08
C VAL A 95 19.82 6.29 -1.46
N VAL A 96 19.76 5.86 -0.20
CA VAL A 96 18.49 5.68 0.51
C VAL A 96 17.76 7.00 0.71
N GLU A 97 18.45 8.07 1.08
CA GLU A 97 17.83 9.37 1.30
C GLU A 97 17.40 10.05 -0.01
N GLU A 98 18.18 9.92 -1.08
CA GLU A 98 17.81 10.38 -2.42
C GLU A 98 16.58 9.65 -2.95
N GLY A 99 16.57 8.32 -2.84
CA GLY A 99 15.43 7.49 -3.20
C GLY A 99 14.17 7.87 -2.44
N ARG A 100 14.26 8.04 -1.11
CA ARG A 100 13.15 8.52 -0.27
C ARG A 100 12.66 9.90 -0.70
N THR A 101 13.56 10.80 -1.08
CA THR A 101 13.20 12.14 -1.56
C THR A 101 12.42 12.08 -2.86
N ALA A 102 12.87 11.27 -3.83
CA ALA A 102 12.18 11.06 -5.08
C ALA A 102 10.80 10.40 -4.90
N ILE A 103 10.69 9.41 -4.01
CA ILE A 103 9.42 8.76 -3.66
C ILE A 103 8.45 9.76 -3.00
N ARG A 104 8.94 10.64 -2.12
CA ARG A 104 8.12 11.72 -1.54
C ARG A 104 7.58 12.66 -2.61
N GLU A 105 8.39 13.02 -3.60
CA GLU A 105 7.94 13.87 -4.70
C GLU A 105 6.88 13.20 -5.57
N MET A 106 7.05 11.90 -5.87
CA MET A 106 6.00 11.12 -6.52
C MET A 106 4.72 11.06 -5.67
N GLY A 107 4.83 10.97 -4.34
CA GLY A 107 3.68 11.03 -3.42
C GLY A 107 2.95 12.38 -3.44
N ARG A 108 3.69 13.47 -3.65
CA ARG A 108 3.10 14.81 -3.85
C ARG A 108 2.32 14.86 -5.17
N LEU A 109 2.89 14.34 -6.26
CA LEU A 109 2.25 14.25 -7.57
C LEU A 109 1.03 13.32 -7.58
N TYR A 110 1.10 12.19 -6.86
CA TYR A 110 -0.04 11.30 -6.63
C TYR A 110 -1.23 12.02 -5.98
N SER A 111 -0.94 13.01 -5.14
CA SER A 111 -1.97 13.76 -4.41
C SER A 111 -2.54 14.92 -5.24
N SER A 112 -1.80 15.45 -6.21
CA SER A 112 -2.26 16.55 -7.07
C SER A 112 -2.99 16.07 -8.33
N ILE A 113 -2.57 14.95 -8.90
CA ILE A 113 -3.17 14.40 -10.13
C ILE A 113 -4.54 13.80 -9.83
N GLU A 114 -5.55 14.16 -10.62
CA GLU A 114 -6.93 13.68 -10.42
C GLU A 114 -7.19 12.29 -11.04
N SER A 115 -6.55 11.97 -12.18
CA SER A 115 -6.76 10.69 -12.90
C SER A 115 -6.44 9.48 -12.00
N PRO A 116 -7.42 8.61 -11.71
CA PRO A 116 -7.20 7.39 -10.92
C PRO A 116 -6.18 6.44 -11.56
N GLU A 117 -6.16 6.34 -12.89
CA GLU A 117 -5.28 5.45 -13.64
C GLU A 117 -3.83 5.92 -13.52
N VAL A 118 -3.57 7.21 -13.70
CA VAL A 118 -2.23 7.79 -13.50
C VAL A 118 -1.79 7.67 -12.05
N ARG A 119 -2.68 7.93 -11.09
CA ARG A 119 -2.39 7.71 -9.66
C ARG A 119 -2.02 6.26 -9.35
N SER A 120 -2.68 5.29 -9.98
CA SER A 120 -2.35 3.87 -9.84
C SER A 120 -0.92 3.58 -10.34
N ARG A 121 -0.55 4.13 -11.50
CA ARG A 121 0.81 3.99 -12.05
C ARG A 121 1.87 4.64 -11.15
N ILE A 122 1.61 5.84 -10.63
CA ILE A 122 2.50 6.51 -9.67
C ILE A 122 2.70 5.66 -8.42
N ASN A 123 1.62 5.10 -7.86
CA ASN A 123 1.70 4.24 -6.69
C ASN A 123 2.57 3.00 -6.96
N GLU A 124 2.44 2.40 -8.14
CA GLU A 124 3.27 1.25 -8.54
C GLU A 124 4.74 1.64 -8.73
N LEU A 125 5.02 2.77 -9.39
CA LEU A 125 6.37 3.33 -9.52
C LEU A 125 7.01 3.59 -8.15
N MET A 126 6.26 4.19 -7.22
CA MET A 126 6.73 4.41 -5.84
C MET A 126 7.03 3.10 -5.12
N ARG A 127 6.14 2.10 -5.23
CA ARG A 127 6.30 0.80 -4.59
C ARG A 127 7.53 0.06 -5.09
N ILE A 128 7.77 0.06 -6.41
CA ILE A 128 8.94 -0.61 -6.99
C ILE A 128 10.21 0.17 -6.68
N SER A 129 10.18 1.50 -6.77
CA SER A 129 11.33 2.35 -6.41
C SER A 129 11.73 2.18 -4.96
N ASP A 130 10.77 2.06 -4.04
CA ASP A 130 11.04 1.79 -2.62
C ASP A 130 11.77 0.46 -2.44
N LYS A 131 11.34 -0.60 -3.14
CA LYS A 131 12.03 -1.89 -3.11
C LYS A 131 13.45 -1.81 -3.65
N ILE A 132 13.65 -1.19 -4.82
CA ILE A 132 14.98 -0.98 -5.42
C ILE A 132 15.89 -0.24 -4.42
N VAL A 133 15.38 0.78 -3.74
CA VAL A 133 16.16 1.58 -2.79
C VAL A 133 16.41 0.84 -1.47
N GLN A 134 15.47 0.02 -0.99
CA GLN A 134 15.69 -0.83 0.19
C GLN A 134 16.79 -1.86 -0.06
N ASP A 135 16.91 -2.34 -1.30
CA ASP A 135 17.90 -3.35 -1.68
C ASP A 135 19.34 -2.88 -1.42
N ALA A 136 19.63 -1.58 -1.55
CA ALA A 136 20.93 -1.00 -1.18
C ALA A 136 21.33 -1.27 0.29
N ILE A 137 20.36 -1.50 1.18
CA ILE A 137 20.59 -1.84 2.59
C ILE A 137 20.81 -3.35 2.76
N ASP A 138 20.06 -4.15 2.00
CA ASP A 138 20.07 -5.61 2.11
C ASP A 138 21.30 -6.21 1.37
N ASP A 139 21.62 -5.69 0.19
CA ASP A 139 22.83 -5.96 -0.58
C ASP A 139 23.53 -4.66 -1.04
N PRO A 140 24.53 -4.18 -0.29
CA PRO A 140 25.30 -2.99 -0.67
C PRO A 140 26.09 -3.12 -1.98
N SER A 141 26.26 -4.32 -2.55
CA SER A 141 26.95 -4.47 -3.84
C SER A 141 26.13 -3.95 -5.02
N ASP A 142 24.81 -3.81 -4.86
CA ASP A 142 23.88 -3.27 -5.86
C ASP A 142 23.82 -1.74 -5.88
N VAL A 143 24.45 -1.07 -4.91
CA VAL A 143 24.49 0.40 -4.80
C VAL A 143 24.85 1.12 -6.10
N PRO A 144 25.84 0.68 -6.91
CA PRO A 144 26.17 1.35 -8.17
C PRO A 144 25.03 1.36 -9.19
N ASP A 145 24.30 0.25 -9.31
CA ASP A 145 23.18 0.12 -10.24
C ASP A 145 21.95 0.87 -9.72
N ILE A 146 21.70 0.82 -8.41
CA ILE A 146 20.64 1.60 -7.76
C ILE A 146 20.93 3.10 -7.91
N ARG A 147 22.17 3.56 -7.74
CA ARG A 147 22.56 4.96 -7.95
C ARG A 147 22.31 5.40 -9.38
N LYS A 148 22.68 4.58 -10.37
CA LYS A 148 22.37 4.86 -11.78
C LYS A 148 20.85 4.97 -12.01
N PHE A 149 20.06 4.13 -11.35
CA PHE A 149 18.61 4.23 -11.40
C PHE A 149 18.08 5.55 -10.86
N LEU A 150 18.60 6.00 -9.71
CA LEU A 150 18.25 7.28 -9.10
C LEU A 150 18.72 8.50 -9.91
N ASP A 151 19.88 8.42 -10.56
CA ASP A 151 20.46 9.55 -11.29
C ASP A 151 19.82 9.77 -12.67
N TYR A 152 19.46 8.69 -13.36
CA TYR A 152 19.08 8.76 -14.78
C TYR A 152 17.60 8.44 -15.05
N TYR A 153 17.07 7.40 -14.40
CA TYR A 153 15.74 6.90 -14.74
C TYR A 153 14.65 7.56 -13.91
N LEU A 154 14.80 7.57 -12.59
CA LEU A 154 13.80 8.11 -11.67
C LEU A 154 13.49 9.60 -11.88
N PRO A 155 14.47 10.50 -12.11
CA PRO A 155 14.21 11.92 -12.31
C PRO A 155 13.47 12.19 -13.62
N THR A 156 13.66 11.33 -14.63
CA THR A 156 12.98 11.43 -15.92
C THR A 156 11.49 11.13 -15.78
N VAL A 157 11.14 10.08 -15.03
CA VAL A 157 9.74 9.75 -14.72
C VAL A 157 9.07 10.89 -13.95
N ILE A 158 9.73 11.44 -12.93
CA ILE A 158 9.20 12.57 -12.15
C ILE A 158 8.95 13.80 -13.05
N LYS A 159 9.86 14.11 -13.98
CA LYS A 159 9.68 15.19 -14.95
C LYS A 159 8.43 14.99 -15.82
N LEU A 160 8.17 13.76 -16.28
CA LEU A 160 6.98 13.44 -17.05
C LEU A 160 5.71 13.59 -16.22
N LEU A 161 5.72 13.14 -14.97
CA LEU A 161 4.59 13.31 -14.05
C LEU A 161 4.28 14.78 -13.77
N HIS A 162 5.30 15.62 -13.58
CA HIS A 162 5.10 17.07 -13.48
C HIS A 162 4.50 17.68 -14.76
N ALA A 163 4.93 17.20 -15.93
CA ALA A 163 4.36 17.67 -17.19
C ALA A 163 2.88 17.28 -17.28
N TYR A 164 2.53 16.04 -16.93
CA TYR A 164 1.15 15.57 -16.88
C TYR A 164 0.29 16.41 -15.93
N ASP A 165 0.74 16.60 -14.68
CA ASP A 165 0.05 17.38 -13.64
C ASP A 165 -0.27 18.82 -14.09
N ARG A 166 0.70 19.49 -14.73
CA ARG A 166 0.49 20.84 -15.27
C ARG A 166 -0.49 20.86 -16.43
N MET A 167 -0.50 19.82 -17.28
CA MET A 167 -1.38 19.75 -18.44
C MET A 167 -2.81 19.43 -18.02
N SER A 168 -3.00 18.48 -17.11
CA SER A 168 -4.33 18.10 -16.62
C SER A 168 -5.01 19.22 -15.81
N GLY A 169 -4.24 19.99 -15.04
CA GLY A 169 -4.77 21.10 -14.23
C GLY A 169 -5.17 22.37 -14.99
N GLN A 170 -4.86 22.50 -16.29
CA GLN A 170 -5.15 23.72 -17.07
C GLN A 170 -6.63 23.86 -17.47
N GLY A 171 -7.40 22.77 -17.45
CA GLY A 171 -8.84 22.80 -17.79
C GLY A 171 -9.14 23.19 -19.24
N ILE A 172 -8.12 23.25 -20.12
CA ILE A 172 -8.26 23.55 -21.54
C ILE A 172 -8.03 22.25 -22.31
N GLU A 173 -9.09 21.68 -22.88
CA GLU A 173 -8.97 20.51 -23.75
C GLU A 173 -8.58 20.95 -25.17
N GLY A 174 -7.34 20.66 -25.56
CA GLY A 174 -6.86 20.81 -26.93
C GLY A 174 -6.27 19.50 -27.44
N GLU A 175 -6.40 19.22 -28.74
CA GLU A 175 -5.98 17.93 -29.33
C GLU A 175 -4.51 17.59 -29.02
N ASN A 176 -3.61 18.57 -29.09
CA ASN A 176 -2.19 18.37 -28.77
C ASN A 176 -1.97 18.06 -27.28
N LEU A 177 -2.73 18.69 -26.38
CA LEU A 177 -2.61 18.47 -24.94
C LEU A 177 -3.05 17.05 -24.59
N SER A 178 -4.21 16.63 -25.09
CA SER A 178 -4.74 15.29 -24.87
C SER A 178 -3.81 14.22 -25.45
N ARG A 179 -3.25 14.45 -26.65
CA ARG A 179 -2.24 13.55 -27.25
C ARG A 179 -0.99 13.44 -26.37
N SER A 180 -0.43 14.57 -25.92
CA SER A 180 0.76 14.56 -25.05
C SER A 180 0.50 13.89 -23.71
N MET A 181 -0.67 14.10 -23.09
CA MET A 181 -1.06 13.40 -21.86
C MET A 181 -1.14 11.89 -22.09
N SER A 182 -1.81 11.45 -23.17
CA SER A 182 -1.88 10.02 -23.54
C SER A 182 -0.49 9.41 -23.74
N SER A 183 0.42 10.11 -24.43
CA SER A 183 1.79 9.63 -24.60
C SER A 183 2.56 9.52 -23.29
N ILE A 184 2.30 10.41 -22.32
CA ILE A 184 2.88 10.27 -20.98
C ILE A 184 2.30 9.05 -20.28
N GLU A 185 0.98 8.80 -20.36
CA GLU A 185 0.37 7.62 -19.74
C GLU A 185 0.98 6.30 -20.27
N GLU A 186 1.16 6.18 -21.58
CA GLU A 186 1.83 5.03 -22.21
C GLU A 186 3.29 4.91 -21.76
N MET A 187 3.99 6.03 -21.62
CA MET A 187 5.37 6.05 -21.12
C MET A 187 5.43 5.64 -19.64
N LEU A 188 4.43 5.97 -18.83
CA LEU A 188 4.36 5.53 -17.43
C LEU A 188 4.16 4.02 -17.33
N ASP A 189 3.33 3.43 -18.20
CA ASP A 189 3.18 1.96 -18.26
C ASP A 189 4.52 1.30 -18.62
N THR A 190 5.22 1.85 -19.62
CA THR A 190 6.57 1.38 -20.00
C THR A 190 7.57 1.53 -18.86
N ALA A 191 7.51 2.65 -18.12
CA ALA A 191 8.39 2.90 -16.98
C ALA A 191 8.13 1.92 -15.83
N VAL A 192 6.86 1.57 -15.55
CA VAL A 192 6.53 0.55 -14.55
C VAL A 192 7.18 -0.78 -14.90
N ASP A 193 7.07 -1.23 -16.15
CA ASP A 193 7.65 -2.51 -16.57
C ASP A 193 9.18 -2.47 -16.56
N ALA A 194 9.79 -1.35 -16.96
CA ALA A 194 11.23 -1.16 -16.87
C ALA A 194 11.72 -1.17 -15.42
N PHE A 195 10.97 -0.58 -14.49
CA PHE A 195 11.34 -0.56 -13.07
C PHE A 195 11.21 -1.95 -12.45
N LYS A 196 10.21 -2.76 -12.85
CA LYS A 196 10.13 -4.17 -12.43
C LYS A 196 11.35 -4.94 -12.88
N LYS A 197 11.72 -4.81 -14.16
CA LYS A 197 12.92 -5.46 -14.71
C LYS A 197 14.19 -5.01 -14.00
N GLN A 198 14.30 -3.71 -13.68
CA GLN A 198 15.43 -3.19 -12.92
C GLN A 198 15.48 -3.77 -11.50
N LEU A 199 14.32 -3.99 -10.86
CA LEU A 199 14.27 -4.67 -9.57
C LEU A 199 14.66 -6.14 -9.71
N ASP A 200 14.11 -6.84 -10.72
CA ASP A 200 14.38 -8.25 -10.96
C ASP A 200 15.87 -8.49 -11.26
N SER A 201 16.53 -7.58 -11.99
CA SER A 201 17.96 -7.69 -12.29
C SER A 201 18.87 -7.62 -11.07
N LEU A 202 18.44 -6.97 -9.98
CA LEU A 202 19.22 -6.95 -8.73
C LEU A 202 19.23 -8.33 -8.04
N PHE A 203 18.27 -9.19 -8.36
CA PHE A 203 18.20 -10.55 -7.82
C PHE A 203 18.81 -11.61 -8.75
N GLU A 204 19.37 -11.22 -9.92
CA GLU A 204 19.92 -12.18 -10.89
C GLU A 204 21.11 -12.96 -10.31
N ASP A 205 22.07 -12.27 -9.71
CA ASP A 205 23.25 -12.91 -9.12
C ASP A 205 22.86 -13.83 -7.96
N GLN A 206 21.94 -13.38 -7.09
CA GLN A 206 21.41 -14.22 -6.01
C GLN A 206 20.67 -15.46 -6.55
N ALA A 207 19.93 -15.33 -7.66
CA ALA A 207 19.27 -16.47 -8.28
C ALA A 207 20.28 -17.49 -8.84
N LEU A 208 21.39 -17.04 -9.43
CA LEU A 208 22.47 -17.89 -9.92
C LEU A 208 23.19 -18.63 -8.79
N ASP A 209 23.43 -17.97 -7.67
CA ASP A 209 24.02 -18.59 -6.49
C ASP A 209 23.11 -19.68 -5.93
N ILE A 210 21.81 -19.42 -5.83
CA ILE A 210 20.82 -20.42 -5.40
C ILE A 210 20.78 -21.60 -6.38
N GLU A 211 20.82 -21.36 -7.69
CA GLU A 211 20.86 -22.44 -8.69
C GLU A 211 22.12 -23.30 -8.53
N THR A 212 23.26 -22.67 -8.26
CA THR A 212 24.52 -23.36 -8.01
C THR A 212 24.45 -24.21 -6.74
N ASP A 213 23.91 -23.66 -5.65
CA ASP A 213 23.70 -24.37 -4.38
C ASP A 213 22.75 -25.55 -4.53
N ILE A 214 21.66 -25.39 -5.29
CA ILE A 214 20.73 -26.47 -5.63
C ILE A 214 21.46 -27.56 -6.43
N SER A 215 22.26 -27.19 -7.42
CA SER A 215 23.03 -28.14 -8.23
C SER A 215 24.00 -28.96 -7.38
N VAL A 216 24.71 -28.30 -6.46
CA VAL A 216 25.63 -28.97 -5.53
C VAL A 216 24.86 -29.90 -4.59
N MET A 217 23.74 -29.44 -4.01
CA MET A 217 22.90 -30.26 -3.15
C MET A 217 22.38 -31.51 -3.88
N ASN A 218 21.91 -31.35 -5.12
CA ASN A 218 21.45 -32.46 -5.95
C ASN A 218 22.57 -33.49 -6.15
N ARG A 219 23.79 -33.05 -6.50
CA ARG A 219 24.95 -33.95 -6.66
C ARG A 219 25.31 -34.68 -5.36
N LEU A 220 25.17 -34.03 -4.21
CA LEU A 220 25.43 -34.67 -2.91
C LEU A 220 24.37 -35.74 -2.60
N LEU A 221 23.10 -35.43 -2.80
CA LEU A 221 21.99 -36.36 -2.60
C LEU A 221 22.07 -37.56 -3.55
N GLU A 222 22.44 -37.33 -4.81
CA GLU A 222 22.71 -38.37 -5.79
C GLU A 222 23.82 -39.32 -5.33
N ARG A 223 24.95 -38.76 -4.88
CA ARG A 223 26.09 -39.53 -4.39
C ARG A 223 25.73 -40.36 -3.16
N GLU A 224 24.83 -39.86 -2.31
CA GLU A 224 24.37 -40.55 -1.11
C GLU A 224 23.22 -41.54 -1.38
N GLY A 225 22.74 -41.64 -2.63
CA GLY A 225 21.63 -42.51 -3.00
C GLY A 225 20.28 -42.05 -2.44
N LEU A 226 20.16 -40.77 -2.09
CA LEU A 226 19.00 -40.15 -1.43
C LEU A 226 18.05 -39.46 -2.41
N MET A 227 18.29 -39.55 -3.71
CA MET A 227 17.41 -39.01 -4.77
C MET A 227 16.85 -40.14 -5.65
N GLY A 228 15.52 -40.13 -5.88
CA GLY A 228 14.87 -41.00 -6.86
C GLY A 228 14.91 -40.42 -8.29
N GLU A 229 15.00 -41.29 -9.30
CA GLU A 229 15.15 -40.89 -10.72
C GLU A 229 14.00 -40.01 -11.23
N GLU A 230 12.76 -40.19 -10.74
CA GLU A 230 11.59 -39.36 -11.13
C GLU A 230 11.62 -37.94 -10.52
N GLU A 231 12.31 -37.77 -9.38
CA GLU A 231 12.39 -36.49 -8.66
C GLU A 231 13.44 -35.57 -9.30
N GLN A 232 14.49 -36.15 -9.89
CA GLN A 232 15.54 -35.43 -10.64
C GLN A 232 15.00 -34.68 -11.86
N ASP A 233 14.14 -35.33 -12.66
CA ASP A 233 13.63 -34.78 -13.91
C ASP A 233 12.67 -33.59 -13.66
N THR A 234 12.01 -33.59 -12.49
CA THR A 234 11.08 -32.53 -12.09
C THR A 234 11.81 -31.27 -11.62
N ILE A 235 12.90 -31.42 -10.86
CA ILE A 235 13.69 -30.28 -10.33
C ILE A 235 14.45 -29.56 -11.46
N ILE A 236 15.08 -30.31 -12.38
CA ILE A 236 15.81 -29.73 -13.51
C ILE A 236 14.87 -28.96 -14.45
N LYS A 237 13.64 -29.45 -14.64
CA LYS A 237 12.64 -28.80 -15.48
C LYS A 237 12.07 -27.53 -14.84
N ALA A 238 11.90 -27.53 -13.52
CA ALA A 238 11.46 -26.36 -12.78
C ALA A 238 12.50 -25.23 -12.77
N ALA A 239 13.80 -25.56 -12.61
CA ALA A 239 14.88 -24.59 -12.66
C ALA A 239 14.98 -23.89 -14.04
N ARG A 240 14.80 -24.64 -15.14
CA ARG A 240 14.83 -24.07 -16.50
C ARG A 240 13.60 -23.24 -16.86
N ALA A 241 12.43 -23.57 -16.31
CA ALA A 241 11.20 -22.83 -16.61
C ALA A 241 11.16 -21.41 -16.01
N GLY A 242 12.00 -21.12 -15.01
CA GLY A 242 12.15 -19.79 -14.42
C GLY A 242 13.00 -18.82 -15.24
N GLN A 243 13.68 -19.27 -16.31
CA GLN A 243 14.57 -18.45 -17.15
C GLN A 243 13.88 -17.82 -18.38
N ASP A 244 12.64 -18.21 -18.70
CA ASP A 244 11.92 -17.81 -19.93
C ASP A 244 10.75 -16.81 -19.69
N GLN A 245 10.65 -16.17 -18.51
CA GLN A 245 9.58 -15.19 -18.21
C GLN A 245 10.09 -13.77 -17.94
#